data_AF-A0AAN8E6H7-F1
#
_entry.id   AF-A0AAN8E6H7-F1
#
_cell.length_a   1.000
_cell.length_b   1.000
_cell.length_c   1.000
_cell.angle_alpha   90.00
_cell.angle_beta   90.00
_cell.angle_gamma   90.00
#
_symmetry.space_group_name_H-M   'P 1'
#
loop_
_entity.id
_entity.type
_entity.pdbx_description
1 polymer ?
#
loop_
_entity_poly.entity_id
_entity_poly.type
_entity_poly.pdbx_seq_one_letter_code
_entity_poly.pdbx_strand_id
1 'polypeptide(L)'
;MEDQTAPVDIRRILTGSTEGKLILGSLDEDVVIPSQRKCLVRILVSHLMENFGNSPTSETKKALAAALVHRFPSLKDELDTSSGFGYWFTPGRNRRPATGILEERLRNVRKRMRKPARSRSTQQTPPQSSEAGTRRTFIPECTISEERAIQCKEWLKHNSQPLTQVEQYMQDTAVYRAKSLRENGWDIQGIRQEFPHLFTLGMIAQDF
;
A
#
# COMPACT_ATOMS: atom_id res chain seq x y z
N MET A 1 -24.21 -8.85 33.09
CA MET A 1 -24.60 -9.46 31.80
C MET A 1 -23.32 -9.57 31.00
N GLU A 2 -22.67 -10.73 31.09
CA GLU A 2 -21.50 -11.05 30.28
C GLU A 2 -22.02 -11.57 28.94
N ASP A 3 -21.87 -10.78 27.88
CA ASP A 3 -22.25 -11.18 26.54
C ASP A 3 -21.22 -12.19 26.03
N GLN A 4 -21.60 -13.48 26.03
CA GLN A 4 -20.83 -14.57 25.44
C GLN A 4 -20.91 -14.48 23.92
N THR A 5 -20.15 -13.55 23.35
CA THR A 5 -19.78 -13.60 21.95
C THR A 5 -18.90 -14.84 21.75
N ALA A 6 -19.33 -15.75 20.89
CA ALA A 6 -18.60 -16.98 20.58
C ALA A 6 -17.12 -16.68 20.30
N PRO A 7 -16.17 -17.45 20.86
CA PRO A 7 -14.75 -17.16 20.75
C PRO A 7 -14.33 -17.15 19.29
N VAL A 8 -13.75 -16.04 18.85
CA VAL A 8 -13.29 -15.88 17.47
C VAL A 8 -12.08 -16.79 17.24
N ASP A 9 -12.25 -17.84 16.44
CA ASP A 9 -11.17 -18.78 16.14
C ASP A 9 -10.29 -18.27 14.98
N ILE A 10 -9.16 -17.66 15.35
CA ILE A 10 -8.19 -17.09 14.41
C ILE A 10 -7.57 -18.15 13.50
N ARG A 11 -7.31 -19.36 14.00
CA ARG A 11 -6.69 -20.41 13.17
C ARG A 11 -7.67 -20.86 12.11
N ARG A 12 -8.94 -21.06 12.48
CA ARG A 12 -9.99 -21.37 11.52
C ARG A 12 -10.11 -20.31 10.43
N ILE A 13 -10.08 -19.02 10.79
CA ILE A 13 -10.10 -17.92 9.82
C ILE A 13 -8.92 -18.02 8.85
N LEU A 14 -7.71 -18.24 9.36
CA LEU A 14 -6.50 -18.33 8.54
C LEU A 14 -6.47 -19.58 7.64
N THR A 15 -6.94 -20.73 8.14
CA THR A 15 -7.02 -21.96 7.34
C THR A 15 -7.97 -21.88 6.15
N GLY A 16 -8.87 -20.88 6.13
CA GLY A 16 -9.76 -20.61 5.01
C GLY A 16 -9.06 -20.12 3.73
N SER A 17 -7.76 -19.79 3.79
CA SER A 17 -6.99 -19.32 2.63
C SER A 17 -5.61 -19.97 2.54
N THR A 18 -5.10 -20.18 1.34
CA THR A 18 -3.74 -20.72 1.12
C THR A 18 -2.68 -19.81 1.73
N GLU A 19 -2.83 -18.49 1.57
CA GLU A 19 -1.93 -17.50 2.17
C GLU A 19 -1.98 -17.55 3.71
N GLY A 20 -3.17 -17.71 4.29
CA GLY A 20 -3.32 -17.80 5.74
C GLY A 20 -2.67 -19.06 6.33
N LYS A 21 -2.70 -20.20 5.63
CA LYS A 21 -1.97 -21.41 6.02
C LYS A 21 -0.45 -21.20 6.04
N LEU A 22 0.10 -20.47 5.07
CA LEU A 22 1.53 -20.14 5.06
C LEU A 22 1.92 -19.23 6.22
N ILE A 23 1.07 -18.24 6.53
CA ILE A 23 1.31 -17.31 7.65
C ILE A 23 1.19 -18.05 8.99
N LEU A 24 0.30 -19.05 9.11
CA LEU A 24 0.16 -19.85 10.32
C LEU A 24 1.47 -20.54 10.72
N GLY A 25 2.23 -21.08 9.76
CA GLY A 25 3.55 -21.66 10.06
C GLY A 25 4.50 -20.64 10.68
N SER A 26 4.60 -19.45 10.09
CA SER A 26 5.44 -18.37 10.63
C SER A 26 4.92 -17.76 11.93
N LEU A 27 3.61 -17.84 12.19
CA LEU A 27 3.00 -17.44 13.45
C LEU A 27 3.29 -18.44 14.58
N ASP A 28 3.31 -19.74 14.28
CA ASP A 28 3.64 -20.78 15.25
C ASP A 28 5.13 -20.78 15.62
N GLU A 29 5.99 -20.33 14.69
CA GLU A 29 7.43 -20.17 14.88
C GLU A 29 7.84 -18.77 15.38
N ASP A 30 6.88 -17.85 15.61
CA ASP A 30 7.12 -16.47 16.04
C ASP A 30 8.04 -15.63 15.12
N VAL A 31 8.18 -16.02 13.85
CA VAL A 31 9.07 -15.38 12.84
C VAL A 31 8.29 -14.56 11.79
N VAL A 32 7.18 -13.95 12.18
CA VAL A 32 6.29 -13.23 11.25
C VAL A 32 6.96 -11.97 10.67
N ILE A 33 7.24 -12.00 9.37
CA ILE A 33 7.82 -10.87 8.65
C ILE A 33 6.77 -9.79 8.29
N PRO A 34 7.18 -8.53 8.00
CA PRO A 34 6.25 -7.43 7.75
C PRO A 34 5.24 -7.66 6.59
N SER A 35 5.64 -8.38 5.53
CA SER A 35 4.75 -8.71 4.42
C SER A 35 3.65 -9.71 4.82
N GLN A 36 4.00 -10.73 5.60
CA GLN A 36 3.06 -11.69 6.18
C GLN A 36 2.10 -11.00 7.15
N ARG A 37 2.59 -10.07 7.98
CA ARG A 37 1.74 -9.26 8.87
C ARG A 37 0.71 -8.43 8.10
N LYS A 38 1.09 -7.82 6.98
CA LYS A 38 0.14 -7.12 6.09
C LYS A 38 -0.89 -8.09 5.49
N CYS A 39 -0.49 -9.29 5.12
CA CYS A 39 -1.38 -10.32 4.58
C CYS A 39 -2.36 -10.84 5.64
N LEU A 40 -1.88 -11.10 6.86
CA LEU A 40 -2.69 -11.44 8.03
C LEU A 40 -3.81 -10.40 8.24
N VAL A 41 -3.44 -9.12 8.31
CA VAL A 41 -4.40 -8.02 8.47
C VAL A 41 -5.43 -8.00 7.33
N ARG A 42 -5.01 -8.28 6.09
CA ARG A 42 -5.93 -8.36 4.94
C ARG A 42 -6.95 -9.47 5.12
N ILE A 43 -6.52 -10.68 5.50
CA ILE A 43 -7.41 -11.84 5.72
C ILE A 43 -8.40 -11.54 6.85
N LEU A 44 -7.91 -11.03 7.98
CA LEU A 44 -8.75 -10.70 9.14
C LEU A 44 -9.81 -9.62 8.82
N VAL A 45 -9.42 -8.58 8.07
CA VAL A 45 -10.36 -7.54 7.67
C VAL A 45 -11.37 -8.04 6.63
N SER A 46 -10.96 -8.89 5.68
CA SER A 46 -11.91 -9.55 4.78
C SER A 46 -12.93 -10.36 5.55
N HIS A 47 -12.49 -11.18 6.51
CA HIS A 47 -13.38 -11.94 7.38
C HIS A 47 -14.37 -11.04 8.15
N LEU A 48 -13.90 -9.93 8.71
CA LEU A 48 -14.78 -8.95 9.38
C LEU A 48 -15.83 -8.38 8.43
N MET A 49 -15.44 -8.06 7.19
CA MET A 49 -16.35 -7.46 6.22
C MET A 49 -17.39 -8.45 5.68
N GLU A 50 -16.98 -9.70 5.48
CA GLU A 50 -17.87 -10.77 5.00
C GLU A 50 -18.94 -11.13 6.04
N ASN A 51 -18.59 -11.13 7.34
CA ASN A 51 -19.51 -11.56 8.41
C ASN A 51 -20.29 -10.41 9.05
N PHE A 52 -19.71 -9.20 9.11
CA PHE A 52 -20.31 -8.05 9.83
C PHE A 52 -20.53 -6.82 8.92
N GLY A 53 -20.31 -6.97 7.61
CA GLY A 53 -20.50 -5.92 6.62
C GLY A 53 -19.43 -4.82 6.64
N ASN A 54 -19.73 -3.71 5.97
CA ASN A 54 -18.75 -2.62 5.75
C ASN A 54 -18.39 -1.84 7.03
N SER A 55 -19.20 -1.94 8.09
CA SER A 55 -19.02 -1.21 9.34
C SER A 55 -19.14 -2.14 10.56
N PRO A 56 -18.17 -3.04 10.79
CA PRO A 56 -18.15 -3.87 11.99
C PRO A 56 -18.17 -3.00 13.26
N THR A 57 -18.82 -3.49 14.31
CA THR A 57 -18.90 -2.75 15.58
C THR A 57 -17.54 -2.66 16.27
N SER A 58 -17.41 -1.72 17.22
CA SER A 58 -16.17 -1.61 18.02
C SER A 58 -15.91 -2.86 18.84
N GLU A 59 -16.96 -3.53 19.30
CA GLU A 59 -16.88 -4.74 20.12
C GLU A 59 -16.36 -5.93 19.32
N THR A 60 -16.89 -6.16 18.12
CA THR A 60 -16.40 -7.24 17.23
C THR A 60 -14.93 -7.08 16.88
N LYS A 61 -14.48 -5.85 16.59
CA LYS A 61 -13.06 -5.58 16.30
C LYS A 61 -12.17 -5.83 17.51
N LYS A 62 -12.63 -5.42 18.70
CA LYS A 62 -11.94 -5.66 19.97
C LYS A 62 -11.83 -7.16 20.25
N ALA A 63 -12.92 -7.91 20.09
CA ALA A 63 -12.93 -9.36 20.28
C ALA A 63 -11.95 -10.05 19.33
N LEU A 64 -11.92 -9.66 18.05
CA LEU A 64 -10.95 -10.19 17.09
C LEU A 64 -9.50 -9.88 17.46
N ALA A 65 -9.21 -8.63 17.85
CA ALA A 65 -7.87 -8.21 18.25
C ALA A 65 -7.40 -8.95 19.52
N ALA A 66 -8.28 -9.11 20.51
CA ALA A 66 -7.99 -9.86 21.72
C ALA A 66 -7.74 -11.35 21.42
N ALA A 67 -8.59 -11.97 20.59
CA ALA A 67 -8.41 -13.37 20.18
C ALA A 67 -7.11 -13.60 19.41
N LEU A 68 -6.70 -12.65 18.57
CA LEU A 68 -5.44 -12.69 17.83
C LEU A 68 -4.23 -12.73 18.76
N VAL A 69 -4.15 -11.79 19.71
CA VAL A 69 -3.03 -11.71 20.66
C VAL A 69 -3.06 -12.87 21.66
N HIS A 70 -4.25 -13.28 22.09
CA HIS A 70 -4.40 -14.46 22.94
C HIS A 70 -3.89 -15.73 22.23
N ARG A 71 -4.15 -15.88 20.92
CA ARG A 71 -3.71 -17.05 20.17
C ARG A 71 -2.23 -17.00 19.80
N PHE A 72 -1.71 -15.81 19.52
CA PHE A 72 -0.32 -15.59 19.11
C PHE A 72 0.29 -14.46 19.97
N PRO A 73 0.84 -14.80 21.15
CA PRO A 73 1.40 -13.82 22.08
C PRO A 73 2.56 -13.01 21.51
N SER A 74 3.30 -13.52 20.51
CA SER A 74 4.34 -12.77 19.79
C SER A 74 3.84 -11.56 19.02
N LEU A 75 2.52 -11.47 18.80
CA LEU A 75 1.88 -10.31 18.20
C LEU A 75 1.45 -9.26 19.23
N LYS A 76 1.67 -9.52 20.53
CA LYS A 76 1.37 -8.57 21.60
C LYS A 76 2.30 -7.36 21.48
N ASP A 77 1.75 -6.19 21.72
CA ASP A 77 2.56 -4.99 21.91
C ASP A 77 3.15 -5.01 23.32
N GLU A 78 4.48 -5.19 23.42
CA GLU A 78 5.19 -5.18 24.70
C GLU A 78 5.07 -3.82 25.41
N LEU A 79 4.80 -2.74 24.67
CA LEU A 79 4.63 -1.39 25.21
C LEU A 79 3.20 -1.14 25.74
N ASP A 80 2.22 -1.99 25.41
CA ASP A 80 0.85 -1.87 25.93
C ASP A 80 0.67 -2.75 27.18
N THR A 81 0.94 -2.15 28.33
CA THR A 81 0.79 -2.78 29.66
C THR A 81 -0.66 -3.11 30.01
N SER A 82 -1.65 -2.50 29.35
CA SER A 82 -3.05 -2.55 29.78
C SER A 82 -3.84 -3.70 29.17
N SER A 83 -3.63 -3.98 27.88
CA SER A 83 -4.50 -4.89 27.12
C SER A 83 -3.73 -5.79 26.15
N GLY A 84 -2.53 -5.40 25.75
CA GLY A 84 -1.67 -6.14 24.82
C GLY A 84 -2.14 -6.15 23.37
N PHE A 85 -3.40 -5.78 23.09
CA PHE A 85 -3.99 -5.73 21.76
C PHE A 85 -4.16 -4.31 21.22
N GLY A 86 -3.72 -3.27 21.94
CA GLY A 86 -3.89 -1.86 21.54
C GLY A 86 -3.33 -1.53 20.15
N TYR A 87 -2.20 -2.16 19.78
CA TYR A 87 -1.60 -2.09 18.44
C TYR A 87 -2.55 -2.55 17.33
N TRP A 88 -3.33 -3.60 17.60
CA TRP A 88 -4.28 -4.19 16.65
C TRP A 88 -5.59 -3.41 16.60
N PHE A 89 -6.12 -3.04 17.77
CA PHE A 89 -7.34 -2.24 17.88
C PHE A 89 -7.43 -1.50 19.20
N THR A 90 -7.70 -0.19 19.12
CA THR A 90 -8.05 0.65 20.27
C THR A 90 -9.40 1.32 20.02
N PRO A 91 -10.41 1.11 20.89
CA PRO A 91 -11.71 1.74 20.73
C PRO A 91 -11.62 3.26 20.88
N GLY A 92 -12.43 3.99 20.12
CA GLY A 92 -12.52 5.44 20.25
C GLY A 92 -13.12 5.85 21.59
N ARG A 93 -12.47 6.79 22.30
CA ARG A 93 -12.97 7.39 23.54
C ARG A 93 -12.84 8.90 23.48
N ASN A 94 -13.70 9.62 24.20
CA ASN A 94 -13.60 11.07 24.40
C ASN A 94 -13.42 11.86 23.09
N ARG A 95 -14.32 11.65 22.11
CA ARG A 95 -14.29 12.26 20.76
C ARG A 95 -13.06 11.90 19.91
N ARG A 96 -12.19 10.99 20.35
CA ARG A 96 -11.12 10.44 19.51
C ARG A 96 -11.67 9.27 18.68
N PRO A 97 -11.31 9.17 17.39
CA PRO A 97 -11.68 8.03 16.57
C PRO A 97 -11.00 6.76 17.09
N ALA A 98 -11.56 5.59 16.78
CA ALA A 98 -10.89 4.31 17.00
C ALA A 98 -9.57 4.24 16.21
N THR A 99 -8.57 3.54 16.74
CA THR A 99 -7.25 3.40 16.13
C THR A 99 -6.80 1.93 16.15
N GLY A 100 -5.59 1.66 15.65
CA GLY A 100 -5.05 0.32 15.47
C GLY A 100 -5.09 -0.15 14.03
N ILE A 101 -4.29 -1.16 13.73
CA ILE A 101 -4.05 -1.64 12.35
C ILE A 101 -5.34 -2.15 11.68
N LEU A 102 -6.20 -2.84 12.43
CA LEU A 102 -7.46 -3.35 11.89
C LEU A 102 -8.41 -2.21 11.49
N GLU A 103 -8.55 -1.19 12.35
CA GLU A 103 -9.39 -0.03 12.05
C GLU A 103 -8.84 0.81 10.90
N GLU A 104 -7.52 1.01 10.85
CA GLU A 104 -6.88 1.76 9.77
C GLU A 104 -7.07 1.06 8.42
N ARG A 105 -6.92 -0.27 8.37
CA ARG A 105 -7.19 -1.04 7.16
C ARG A 105 -8.66 -0.95 6.74
N LEU A 106 -9.60 -1.09 7.68
CA LEU A 106 -11.03 -0.93 7.40
C LEU A 106 -11.37 0.46 6.83
N ARG A 107 -10.84 1.53 7.44
CA ARG A 107 -10.99 2.91 6.92
C ARG A 107 -10.49 3.02 5.49
N ASN A 108 -9.33 2.47 5.19
CA ASN A 108 -8.75 2.49 3.85
C ASN A 108 -9.60 1.72 2.83
N VAL A 109 -10.15 0.57 3.20
CA VAL A 109 -11.08 -0.19 2.34
C VAL A 109 -12.36 0.62 2.10
N ARG A 110 -13.01 1.15 3.13
CA ARG A 110 -14.21 2.01 3.00
C ARG A 110 -13.94 3.23 2.11
N LYS A 111 -12.79 3.89 2.29
CA LYS A 111 -12.37 5.04 1.47
C LYS A 111 -12.21 4.67 0.00
N ARG A 112 -11.74 3.45 -0.30
CA ARG A 112 -11.64 2.94 -1.68
C ARG A 112 -13.02 2.63 -2.27
N MET A 113 -13.92 2.02 -1.50
CA MET A 113 -15.28 1.70 -1.96
C MET A 113 -16.14 2.95 -2.22
N ARG A 114 -15.93 4.03 -1.45
CA ARG A 114 -16.64 5.31 -1.62
C ARG A 114 -16.20 6.11 -2.84
N LYS A 115 -15.02 5.82 -3.40
CA LYS A 115 -14.64 6.43 -4.67
C LYS A 115 -15.47 5.73 -5.75
N PRO A 116 -16.19 6.47 -6.62
CA PRO A 116 -16.77 5.85 -7.80
C PRO A 116 -15.64 5.11 -8.49
N ALA A 117 -15.89 3.86 -8.89
CA ALA A 117 -14.92 3.03 -9.59
C ALA A 117 -14.48 3.78 -10.85
N ARG A 118 -13.45 4.63 -10.75
CA ARG A 118 -12.70 5.11 -11.89
C ARG A 118 -11.95 3.89 -12.40
N SER A 119 -12.68 3.15 -13.22
CA SER A 119 -12.22 2.27 -14.28
C SER A 119 -10.88 1.59 -14.00
N ARG A 120 -10.90 0.40 -13.39
CA ARG A 120 -9.98 -0.65 -13.86
C ARG A 120 -10.55 -1.15 -15.18
N SER A 121 -10.40 -0.37 -16.25
CA SER A 121 -10.62 -0.89 -17.60
C SER A 121 -9.27 -1.02 -18.27
N THR A 122 -8.75 -2.24 -18.17
CA THR A 122 -7.96 -2.83 -19.22
C THR A 122 -8.91 -3.01 -20.40
N GLN A 123 -8.90 -2.10 -21.38
CA GLN A 123 -9.18 -2.38 -22.80
C GLN A 123 -9.11 -1.11 -23.66
N GLN A 124 -8.60 -1.35 -24.85
CA GLN A 124 -8.19 -0.43 -25.89
C GLN A 124 -9.36 0.31 -26.54
N THR A 125 -9.11 1.57 -26.91
CA THR A 125 -9.51 2.33 -28.14
C THR A 125 -10.07 3.76 -27.88
N PRO A 126 -9.66 4.77 -28.68
CA PRO A 126 -10.11 6.18 -28.61
C PRO A 126 -11.42 6.37 -29.42
N PRO A 127 -12.18 7.50 -29.38
CA PRO A 127 -11.69 8.89 -29.24
C PRO A 127 -12.61 9.91 -28.51
N GLN A 128 -12.08 11.15 -28.46
CA GLN A 128 -12.76 12.46 -28.44
C GLN A 128 -13.32 13.04 -27.12
N SER A 129 -12.58 14.07 -26.69
CA SER A 129 -13.06 15.37 -26.17
C SER A 129 -14.21 15.36 -25.17
N SER A 130 -13.87 15.48 -23.89
CA SER A 130 -14.50 16.47 -23.01
C SER A 130 -13.72 16.59 -21.70
N GLU A 131 -13.35 17.83 -21.41
CA GLU A 131 -12.68 18.25 -20.20
C GLU A 131 -13.57 18.00 -18.97
N ALA A 132 -13.13 17.16 -18.03
CA ALA A 132 -13.59 17.23 -16.64
C ALA A 132 -12.70 16.41 -15.68
N GLY A 133 -11.83 17.12 -14.96
CA GLY A 133 -11.58 16.82 -13.55
C GLY A 133 -10.82 15.54 -13.21
N THR A 134 -9.62 15.34 -13.77
CA THR A 134 -8.61 14.51 -13.11
C THR A 134 -7.73 15.44 -12.29
N ARG A 135 -7.64 15.23 -10.97
CA ARG A 135 -6.54 15.74 -10.16
C ARG A 135 -5.25 15.10 -10.69
N ARG A 136 -4.72 15.63 -11.80
CA ARG A 136 -3.34 15.44 -12.20
C ARG A 136 -2.54 16.02 -11.04
N THR A 137 -1.72 15.20 -10.38
CA THR A 137 -0.54 15.74 -9.70
C THR A 137 0.11 16.65 -10.73
N PHE A 138 0.18 17.94 -10.43
CA PHE A 138 0.64 18.96 -11.37
C PHE A 138 2.05 18.54 -11.77
N ILE A 139 2.23 18.12 -13.02
CA ILE A 139 3.57 17.89 -13.55
C ILE A 139 4.06 19.30 -13.86
N PRO A 140 5.18 19.76 -13.26
CA PRO A 140 5.78 21.01 -13.65
C PRO A 140 5.99 21.05 -15.17
N GLU A 141 5.89 22.23 -15.76
CA GLU A 141 6.22 22.40 -17.18
C GLU A 141 7.68 21.99 -17.41
N CYS A 142 7.93 21.24 -18.48
CA CYS A 142 9.26 20.74 -18.78
C CYS A 142 10.19 21.93 -19.05
N THR A 143 11.30 22.01 -18.33
CA THR A 143 12.28 23.10 -18.44
C THR A 143 13.10 23.03 -19.73
N ILE A 144 13.05 21.90 -20.43
CA ILE A 144 13.79 21.62 -21.66
C ILE A 144 12.85 21.14 -22.77
N SER A 145 13.27 21.32 -24.03
CA SER A 145 12.53 20.80 -25.18
C SER A 145 12.47 19.27 -25.18
N GLU A 146 11.49 18.71 -25.87
CA GLU A 146 11.31 17.26 -25.98
C GLU A 146 12.52 16.59 -26.67
N GLU A 147 13.08 17.22 -27.70
CA GLU A 147 14.26 16.74 -28.41
C GLU A 147 15.48 16.69 -27.48
N ARG A 148 15.66 17.71 -26.64
CA ARG A 148 16.73 17.75 -25.64
C ARG A 148 16.54 16.65 -24.61
N ALA A 149 15.31 16.40 -24.18
CA ALA A 149 15.01 15.36 -23.20
C ALA A 149 15.32 13.96 -23.76
N ILE A 150 15.00 13.71 -25.03
CA ILE A 150 15.33 12.46 -25.73
C ILE A 150 16.86 12.28 -25.81
N GLN A 151 17.61 13.33 -26.15
CA GLN A 151 19.07 13.28 -26.21
C GLN A 151 19.71 12.97 -24.84
N CYS A 152 19.29 13.68 -23.79
CA CYS A 152 19.77 13.46 -22.44
C CYS A 152 19.43 12.05 -21.93
N LYS A 153 18.22 11.56 -22.20
CA LYS A 153 17.81 10.18 -21.89
C LYS A 153 18.72 9.17 -22.57
N GLU A 154 18.92 9.31 -23.88
CA GLU A 154 19.71 8.35 -24.66
C GLU A 154 21.17 8.31 -24.19
N TRP A 155 21.72 9.47 -23.81
CA TRP A 155 23.03 9.55 -23.19
C TRP A 155 23.07 8.82 -21.84
N LEU A 156 22.09 9.04 -20.96
CA LEU A 156 21.95 8.39 -19.65
C LEU A 156 21.78 6.86 -19.73
N LYS A 157 21.34 6.33 -20.88
CA LYS A 157 21.26 4.86 -21.08
C LYS A 157 22.64 4.22 -21.26
N HIS A 158 23.61 4.98 -21.78
CA HIS A 158 24.91 4.44 -22.19
C HIS A 158 26.08 4.97 -21.35
N ASN A 159 25.86 5.98 -20.50
CA ASN A 159 26.92 6.66 -19.78
C ASN A 159 26.56 6.82 -18.30
N SER A 160 27.48 6.40 -17.42
CA SER A 160 27.33 6.51 -15.96
C SER A 160 28.34 7.46 -15.31
N GLN A 161 29.15 8.16 -16.10
CA GLN A 161 30.16 9.12 -15.67
C GLN A 161 30.32 10.23 -16.72
N PRO A 162 30.71 11.46 -16.31
CA PRO A 162 30.96 11.89 -14.94
C PRO A 162 29.66 12.07 -14.13
N LEU A 163 29.70 11.84 -12.80
CA LEU A 163 28.52 11.92 -11.93
C LEU A 163 27.80 13.27 -12.00
N THR A 164 28.55 14.37 -12.10
CA THR A 164 27.98 15.72 -12.23
C THR A 164 27.09 15.87 -13.46
N GLN A 165 27.46 15.24 -14.58
CA GLN A 165 26.68 15.26 -15.80
C GLN A 165 25.48 14.32 -15.73
N VAL A 166 25.62 13.16 -15.08
CA VAL A 166 24.50 12.25 -14.79
C VAL A 166 23.46 12.96 -13.93
N GLU A 167 23.87 13.63 -12.86
CA GLU A 167 22.99 14.41 -11.98
C GLU A 167 22.25 15.51 -12.75
N GLN A 168 22.97 16.29 -13.56
CA GLN A 168 22.34 17.34 -14.35
C GLN A 168 21.31 16.77 -15.34
N TYR A 169 21.65 15.73 -16.09
CA TYR A 169 20.71 15.14 -17.05
C TYR A 169 19.55 14.43 -16.38
N MET A 170 19.76 13.87 -15.18
CA MET A 170 18.69 13.32 -14.36
C MET A 170 17.73 14.44 -13.91
N GLN A 171 18.23 15.62 -13.55
CA GLN A 171 17.36 16.75 -13.20
C GLN A 171 16.60 17.27 -14.42
N ASP A 172 17.33 17.52 -15.52
CA ASP A 172 16.78 18.05 -16.77
C ASP A 172 15.65 17.16 -17.32
N THR A 173 15.78 15.84 -17.20
CA THR A 173 14.81 14.89 -17.75
C THR A 173 13.75 14.41 -16.74
N ALA A 174 13.72 14.92 -15.49
CA ALA A 174 12.79 14.47 -14.46
C ALA A 174 11.31 14.57 -14.89
N VAL A 175 10.93 15.71 -15.48
CA VAL A 175 9.57 15.92 -16.00
C VAL A 175 9.24 14.97 -17.14
N TYR A 176 10.17 14.82 -18.09
CA TYR A 176 10.02 13.93 -19.24
C TYR A 176 9.87 12.47 -18.82
N ARG A 177 10.70 11.99 -17.88
CA ARG A 177 10.62 10.64 -17.33
C ARG A 177 9.28 10.43 -16.64
N ALA A 178 8.87 11.36 -15.78
CA ALA A 178 7.62 11.25 -15.04
C ALA A 178 6.40 11.21 -15.99
N LYS A 179 6.40 11.99 -17.08
CA LYS A 179 5.40 11.91 -18.15
C LYS A 179 5.42 10.53 -18.83
N SER A 180 6.60 10.08 -19.27
CA SER A 180 6.80 8.81 -19.96
C SER A 180 6.34 7.60 -19.13
N LEU A 181 6.65 7.58 -17.83
CA LEU A 181 6.24 6.51 -16.91
C LEU A 181 4.72 6.43 -16.73
N ARG A 182 4.02 7.57 -16.78
CA ARG A 182 2.56 7.63 -16.65
C ARG A 182 1.83 7.20 -17.92
N GLU A 183 2.41 7.48 -19.09
CA GLU A 183 1.76 7.23 -20.39
C GLU A 183 1.95 5.81 -20.89
N ASN A 184 3.11 5.19 -20.63
CA ASN A 184 3.48 3.95 -21.31
C ASN A 184 3.25 2.66 -20.49
N GLY A 185 2.85 2.75 -19.22
CA GLY A 185 2.46 1.58 -18.42
C GLY A 185 3.56 0.50 -18.27
N TRP A 186 4.81 0.91 -18.14
CA TRP A 186 5.96 0.00 -18.11
C TRP A 186 6.00 -0.91 -16.87
N ASP A 187 6.56 -2.11 -17.05
CA ASP A 187 6.96 -2.98 -15.96
C ASP A 187 8.32 -2.55 -15.38
N ILE A 188 8.70 -3.12 -14.24
CA ILE A 188 9.94 -2.74 -13.54
C ILE A 188 11.18 -2.99 -14.41
N GLN A 189 11.17 -4.05 -15.22
CA GLN A 189 12.28 -4.39 -16.10
C GLN A 189 12.44 -3.37 -17.23
N GLY A 190 11.34 -2.97 -17.88
CA GLY A 190 11.33 -1.94 -18.91
C GLY A 190 11.78 -0.58 -18.36
N ILE A 191 11.31 -0.20 -17.17
CA ILE A 191 11.78 1.02 -16.49
C ILE A 191 13.28 0.97 -16.25
N ARG A 192 13.82 -0.16 -15.81
CA ARG A 192 15.25 -0.31 -15.55
C ARG A 192 16.09 -0.24 -16.83
N GLN A 193 15.59 -0.73 -17.95
CA GLN A 193 16.27 -0.66 -19.23
C GLN A 193 16.25 0.76 -19.81
N GLU A 194 15.13 1.46 -19.64
CA GLU A 194 14.94 2.77 -20.25
C GLU A 194 15.45 3.93 -19.39
N PHE A 195 15.41 3.77 -18.06
CA PHE A 195 15.89 4.76 -17.08
C PHE A 195 16.76 4.08 -16.00
N PRO A 196 17.96 3.58 -16.35
CA PRO A 196 18.80 2.81 -15.43
C PRO A 196 19.15 3.57 -14.15
N HIS A 197 19.32 4.89 -14.25
CA HIS A 197 19.73 5.74 -13.13
C HIS A 197 18.65 6.03 -12.10
N LEU A 198 17.37 5.70 -12.34
CA LEU A 198 16.35 5.76 -11.29
C LEU A 198 16.64 4.79 -10.14
N PHE A 199 17.44 3.76 -10.39
CA PHE A 199 17.87 2.78 -9.39
C PHE A 199 19.23 3.14 -8.76
N THR A 200 19.85 4.23 -9.19
CA THR A 200 21.04 4.79 -8.55
C THR A 200 20.61 5.54 -7.28
N LEU A 201 21.33 5.31 -6.17
CA LEU A 201 21.03 5.90 -4.88
C LEU A 201 20.94 7.44 -4.98
N GLY A 202 19.85 8.02 -4.47
CA GLY A 202 19.62 9.46 -4.46
C GLY A 202 19.05 10.06 -5.75
N MET A 203 19.17 9.39 -6.90
CA MET A 203 18.72 9.98 -8.18
C MET A 203 17.20 10.06 -8.31
N ILE A 204 16.47 9.07 -7.78
CA ILE A 204 15.00 9.07 -7.79
C ILE A 204 14.38 10.23 -7.00
N ALA A 205 15.13 10.86 -6.09
CA ALA A 205 14.65 11.99 -5.30
C ALA A 205 14.41 13.24 -6.16
N GLN A 206 15.01 13.32 -7.34
CA GLN A 206 14.86 14.45 -8.27
C GLN A 206 13.50 14.45 -8.99
N ASP A 207 12.75 13.34 -8.95
CA ASP A 207 11.46 13.18 -9.59
C ASP A 207 10.28 13.58 -8.68
N PHE A 208 10.55 14.03 -7.45
CA PHE A 208 9.58 14.43 -6.42
C PHE A 208 9.75 15.89 -5.99
#